data_AF-A0A536AIE8-F1
#
_entry.id   AF-A0A536AIE8-F1
#
_cell.length_a   1.000
_cell.length_b   1.000
_cell.length_c   1.000
_cell.angle_alpha   90.00
_cell.angle_beta   90.00
_cell.angle_gamma   90.00
#
_symmetry.space_group_name_H-M   'P 1'
#
loop_
_entity.id
_entity.type
_entity.pdbx_description
1 polymer ?
#
loop_
_entity_poly.entity_id
_entity_poly.type
_entity_poly.pdbx_seq_one_letter_code
_entity_poly.pdbx_strand_id
1 'polypeptide(L)'
;VTTHNLEHGGIVIVYNNLTPTETDQLKSIVRTLMNGTYRKIILEPYPALTDAKVALTSWGWLLKLPTVDQIQVVQFTRSHYSDPNFAPEWNVQ
;
A
#
# COMPACT_ATOMS: atom_id res chain seq x y z
N VAL A 1 6.91 -5.31 -12.21
CA VAL A 1 6.33 -5.90 -10.97
C VAL A 1 5.22 -5.01 -10.41
N THR A 2 5.51 -3.74 -10.11
CA THR A 2 4.56 -2.82 -9.48
C THR A 2 3.31 -2.54 -10.33
N THR A 3 3.44 -2.26 -11.63
CA THR A 3 2.28 -2.03 -12.53
C THR A 3 1.36 -3.24 -12.61
N HIS A 4 1.92 -4.42 -12.85
CA HIS A 4 1.18 -5.69 -12.90
C HIS A 4 0.45 -6.00 -11.58
N ASN A 5 1.08 -5.69 -10.43
CA ASN A 5 0.41 -5.83 -9.13
C ASN A 5 -0.84 -4.93 -9.03
N LEU A 6 -0.76 -3.69 -9.53
CA LEU A 6 -1.87 -2.75 -9.52
C LEU A 6 -3.00 -3.15 -10.48
N GLU A 7 -2.66 -3.67 -11.67
CA GLU A 7 -3.64 -4.19 -12.65
C GLU A 7 -4.54 -5.27 -12.03
N HIS A 8 -3.95 -6.12 -11.18
CA HIS A 8 -4.64 -7.17 -10.44
C HIS A 8 -5.29 -6.74 -9.12
N GLY A 9 -5.40 -5.42 -8.88
CA GLY A 9 -6.01 -4.84 -7.68
C GLY A 9 -5.17 -4.95 -6.42
N GLY A 10 -3.84 -5.05 -6.56
CA GLY A 10 -2.92 -4.99 -5.44
C GLY A 10 -2.73 -3.58 -4.89
N ILE A 11 -2.09 -3.51 -3.72
CA ILE A 11 -1.71 -2.26 -3.07
C ILE A 11 -0.20 -2.15 -3.08
N VAL A 12 0.30 -0.99 -3.51
CA VAL A 12 1.71 -0.65 -3.40
C VAL A 12 1.86 0.43 -2.33
N ILE A 13 2.70 0.14 -1.34
CA ILE A 13 3.01 1.04 -0.24
C ILE A 13 4.47 1.41 -0.37
N VAL A 14 4.73 2.68 -0.60
CA VAL A 14 6.08 3.23 -0.64
C VAL A 14 6.33 4.14 0.55
N TYR A 15 7.57 4.18 1.03
CA TYR A 15 7.93 5.02 2.16
C TYR A 15 9.29 5.68 1.99
N ASN A 16 9.48 6.81 2.65
CA ASN A 16 10.76 7.53 2.71
C ASN A 16 10.91 8.24 4.05
N ASN A 17 12.16 8.48 4.46
CA ASN A 17 12.51 9.26 5.66
C ASN A 17 11.78 8.80 6.95
N LEU A 18 11.61 7.48 7.09
CA LEU A 18 11.12 6.85 8.31
C LEU A 18 12.30 6.54 9.24
N THR A 19 12.11 6.75 10.54
CA THR A 19 12.96 6.19 11.58
C THR A 19 12.88 4.65 11.57
N PRO A 20 13.83 3.94 12.20
CA PRO A 20 13.74 2.48 12.37
C PRO A 20 12.43 2.05 13.04
N THR A 21 12.00 2.75 14.09
CA THR A 21 10.74 2.47 14.79
C THR A 21 9.51 2.65 13.90
N GLU A 22 9.43 3.74 13.13
CA GLU A 22 8.34 3.96 12.17
C GLU A 22 8.35 2.88 11.07
N THR A 23 9.53 2.46 10.62
CA THR A 23 9.68 1.40 9.62
C THR A 23 9.19 0.06 10.15
N ASP A 24 9.53 -0.28 11.39
CA ASP A 24 9.08 -1.52 12.04
C ASP A 24 7.56 -1.51 12.28
N GLN A 25 7.01 -0.36 12.67
CA GLN A 25 5.57 -0.16 12.79
C GLN A 25 4.87 -0.40 11.43
N LEU A 26 5.34 0.22 10.35
CA LEU A 26 4.76 0.05 9.01
C LEU A 26 4.84 -1.40 8.54
N LYS A 27 5.99 -2.07 8.73
CA LYS A 27 6.16 -3.49 8.42
C LYS A 27 5.21 -4.38 9.21
N SER A 28 4.99 -4.09 10.50
CA SER A 28 4.06 -4.85 11.35
C SER A 28 2.61 -4.74 10.87
N ILE A 29 2.19 -3.53 10.47
CA ILE A 29 0.87 -3.28 9.89
C ILE A 29 0.68 -4.07 8.60
N VAL A 30 1.65 -3.96 7.67
CA VAL A 30 1.61 -4.67 6.38
C VAL A 30 1.61 -6.19 6.58
N ARG A 31 2.44 -6.70 7.48
CA ARG A 31 2.47 -8.14 7.83
C ARG A 31 1.11 -8.62 8.34
N THR A 32 0.46 -7.84 9.20
CA THR A 32 -0.89 -8.16 9.70
C THR A 32 -1.91 -8.24 8.57
N LEU A 33 -1.89 -7.30 7.62
CA LEU A 33 -2.78 -7.29 6.46
C LEU A 33 -2.53 -8.50 5.54
N MET A 34 -1.26 -8.81 5.26
CA MET A 34 -0.86 -9.92 4.39
C MET A 34 -1.12 -11.30 4.99
N ASN A 35 -1.05 -11.43 6.32
CA ASN A 35 -1.45 -12.65 7.03
C ASN A 35 -2.98 -12.89 6.97
N GLY A 36 -3.75 -11.86 6.64
CA GLY A 36 -5.18 -11.96 6.39
C GLY A 36 -5.50 -12.24 4.92
N THR A 37 -6.45 -11.46 4.38
CA THR A 37 -6.97 -11.65 3.01
C THR A 37 -6.19 -10.85 1.96
N TYR A 38 -5.36 -9.89 2.37
CA TYR A 38 -4.71 -8.93 1.46
C TYR A 38 -3.32 -9.39 1.01
N ARG A 39 -3.27 -10.37 0.11
CA ARG A 39 -2.00 -11.04 -0.27
C ARG A 39 -1.19 -10.29 -1.33
N LYS A 40 -1.82 -9.37 -2.07
CA LYS A 40 -1.19 -8.58 -3.14
C LYS A 40 -0.71 -7.21 -2.63
N ILE A 41 0.11 -7.17 -1.58
CA ILE A 41 0.71 -5.91 -1.07
C ILE A 41 2.21 -5.89 -1.35
N ILE A 42 2.70 -4.81 -1.96
CA ILE A 42 4.12 -4.51 -2.10
C ILE A 42 4.49 -3.40 -1.11
N LEU A 43 5.57 -3.59 -0.34
CA LEU A 43 6.13 -2.58 0.55
C LEU A 43 7.59 -2.33 0.17
N GLU A 44 7.92 -1.13 -0.26
CA GLU A 44 9.29 -0.80 -0.69
C GLU A 44 9.70 0.66 -0.34
N PRO A 45 10.98 0.91 -0.05
CA PRO A 45 11.48 2.27 0.11
C PRO A 45 11.45 3.00 -1.23
N TYR A 46 11.11 4.30 -1.23
CA TYR A 46 11.09 5.14 -2.42
C TYR A 46 11.70 6.51 -2.14
N PRO A 47 13.02 6.69 -2.34
CA PRO A 47 13.73 7.94 -2.01
C PRO A 47 13.20 9.19 -2.70
N ALA A 48 12.51 9.04 -3.85
CA ALA A 48 11.90 10.14 -4.58
C ALA A 48 10.56 10.62 -3.98
N LEU A 49 10.01 9.93 -2.97
CA LEU A 49 8.88 10.44 -2.19
C LEU A 49 9.36 11.58 -1.27
N THR A 50 9.16 12.82 -1.69
CA THR A 50 9.66 14.00 -0.97
C THR A 50 8.56 14.81 -0.27
N ASP A 51 7.30 14.63 -0.67
CA ASP A 51 6.15 15.38 -0.15
C ASP A 51 5.30 14.60 0.87
N ALA A 52 5.73 13.39 1.23
CA ALA A 52 5.11 12.55 2.26
C ALA A 52 6.13 11.57 2.85
N LYS A 53 5.78 10.91 3.96
CA LYS A 53 6.58 9.82 4.54
C LYS A 53 6.14 8.45 4.05
N VAL A 54 4.85 8.28 3.78
CA VAL A 54 4.26 7.05 3.26
C VAL A 54 3.28 7.43 2.15
N ALA A 55 3.29 6.67 1.06
CA ALA A 55 2.25 6.75 0.04
C ALA A 55 1.71 5.35 -0.26
N LEU A 56 0.39 5.25 -0.35
CA LEU A 56 -0.32 4.04 -0.76
C LEU A 56 -0.96 4.29 -2.11
N THR A 57 -0.83 3.35 -3.01
CA THR A 57 -1.50 3.40 -4.31
C THR A 57 -2.11 2.05 -4.65
N SER A 58 -3.28 2.13 -5.28
CA SER A 58 -3.94 1.06 -6.00
C SER A 58 -4.36 1.64 -7.36
N TRP A 59 -4.93 0.83 -8.26
CA TRP A 59 -5.33 1.35 -9.56
C TRP A 59 -6.32 2.52 -9.44
N GLY A 60 -5.96 3.69 -9.96
CA GLY A 60 -6.79 4.90 -9.90
C GLY A 60 -6.79 5.65 -8.56
N TRP A 61 -6.06 5.18 -7.53
CA TRP A 61 -6.06 5.78 -6.20
C TRP A 61 -4.66 6.05 -5.67
N LEU A 62 -4.52 7.18 -4.98
CA LEU A 62 -3.30 7.59 -4.30
C LEU A 62 -3.65 8.24 -2.96
N LEU A 63 -3.07 7.74 -1.88
CA LEU A 63 -3.13 8.34 -0.55
C LEU A 63 -1.71 8.65 -0.08
N LYS A 64 -1.45 9.90 0.29
CA LYS A 64 -0.17 10.35 0.86
C LYS A 64 -0.36 10.68 2.33
N LEU A 65 0.56 10.19 3.17
CA LEU A 65 0.52 10.35 4.62
C LEU A 65 1.81 11.00 5.12
N PRO A 66 1.72 12.05 5.97
CA PRO A 66 2.90 12.69 6.55
C PRO A 66 3.57 11.85 7.64
N THR A 67 2.88 10.82 8.15
CA THR A 67 3.33 9.92 9.23
C THR A 67 2.82 8.50 8.97
N VAL A 68 3.36 7.52 9.69
CA VAL A 68 2.80 6.15 9.70
C VAL A 68 1.48 6.16 10.47
N ASP A 69 0.36 6.17 9.76
CA ASP A 69 -0.99 6.11 10.32
C ASP A 69 -1.65 4.75 10.02
N GLN A 70 -1.76 3.92 11.05
CA GLN A 70 -2.33 2.58 10.93
C GLN A 70 -3.79 2.59 10.45
N ILE A 71 -4.60 3.55 10.92
CA ILE A 71 -6.02 3.59 10.60
C ILE A 71 -6.16 3.89 9.11
N GLN A 72 -5.45 4.90 8.62
CA GLN A 72 -5.48 5.28 7.20
C GLN A 72 -4.96 4.16 6.29
N VAL A 73 -3.86 3.51 6.66
CA VAL A 73 -3.31 2.36 5.90
C VAL A 73 -4.34 1.24 5.78
N VAL A 74 -4.96 0.84 6.89
CA VAL A 74 -5.95 -0.25 6.91
C VAL A 74 -7.21 0.13 6.12
N GLN A 75 -7.70 1.37 6.25
CA GLN A 75 -8.89 1.83 5.53
C GLN A 75 -8.66 1.90 4.02
N PHE A 76 -7.49 2.40 3.59
CA PHE A 76 -7.12 2.42 2.18
C PHE A 76 -7.04 1.01 1.59
N THR A 77 -6.35 0.09 2.26
CA THR A 77 -6.27 -1.31 1.81
C THR A 77 -7.65 -1.96 1.73
N ARG A 78 -8.52 -1.75 2.73
CA ARG A 78 -9.89 -2.28 2.72
C ARG A 78 -10.73 -1.76 1.56
N SER A 79 -10.59 -0.48 1.25
CA SER A 79 -11.45 0.20 0.26
C SER A 79 -11.03 -0.07 -1.18
N HIS A 80 -9.74 -0.34 -1.41
CA HIS A 80 -9.21 -0.35 -2.78
C HIS A 80 -8.45 -1.62 -3.18
N TYR A 81 -8.39 -2.63 -2.30
CA TYR A 81 -7.86 -3.94 -2.67
C TYR A 81 -8.89 -4.70 -3.52
N SER A 82 -8.45 -5.26 -4.65
CA SER A 82 -9.29 -5.97 -5.62
C SER A 82 -10.55 -5.19 -6.00
N ASP A 83 -10.45 -3.87 -6.15
CA ASP A 83 -11.58 -3.01 -6.50
C ASP A 83 -12.05 -3.29 -7.95
N PRO A 84 -13.25 -3.87 -8.13
CA PRO A 84 -13.72 -4.30 -9.44
C PRO A 84 -14.09 -3.14 -10.37
N ASN A 85 -14.23 -1.93 -9.84
CA ASN A 85 -14.59 -0.76 -10.63
C ASN A 85 -13.37 -0.07 -11.25
N PHE A 86 -12.18 -0.31 -10.70
CA PHE A 86 -10.96 0.39 -11.10
C PHE A 86 -9.88 -0.56 -11.60
N ALA A 87 -9.60 -1.67 -10.89
CA ALA A 87 -8.52 -2.58 -11.27
C ALA A 87 -8.94 -3.42 -12.49
N PRO A 88 -8.24 -3.30 -13.65
CA PRO A 88 -8.64 -3.94 -14.91
C PRO A 88 -8.72 -5.47 -14.84
N GLU A 89 -7.85 -6.10 -14.04
CA GLU A 89 -7.71 -7.55 -13.93
C GLU A 89 -7.87 -8.03 -12.48
N TRP A 90 -8.76 -7.38 -11.72
CA TRP A 90 -9.00 -7.67 -10.30
C TRP A 90 -9.32 -9.16 -10.02
N ASN A 91 -9.95 -9.83 -10.98
CA ASN A 91 -10.41 -11.22 -10.88
C ASN A 91 -9.36 -12.24 -11.37
N VAL A 92 -8.24 -11.80 -11.93
CA VAL A 92 -7.15 -12.67 -12.39
C VAL A 92 -6.21 -12.92 -11.21
N GLN A 93 -5.90 -14.21 -10.99
CA GLN A 93 -5.06 -14.68 -9.88
C GLN A 93 -3.60 -14.85 -10.27
#